data_AF-A0A2M9R7V8-F1
#
_entry.id   AF-A0A2M9R7V8-F1
#
_cell.length_a   1.000
_cell.length_b   1.000
_cell.length_c   1.000
_cell.angle_alpha   90.00
_cell.angle_beta   90.00
_cell.angle_gamma   90.00
#
_symmetry.space_group_name_H-M   'P 1'
#
loop_
_entity.id
_entity.type
_entity.pdbx_description
1 polymer ?
#
loop_
_entity_poly.entity_id
_entity_poly.type
_entity_poly.pdbx_seq_one_letter_code
_entity_poly.pdbx_strand_id
1 'polypeptide(L)'
;MSAISNKAMAQEKETTTPVLEAEQKIEEKVTPITSELKSITEEEALKAEEAQQKAEEAKQKAEEKARKEAEKAKKKQADAEAKAAKAAQKKAKAEAKAIKNEQNMAKRKQKLEQKQAKAAEKAIKKAEKAEKAREKALKQYEKISKKHSKAKIDIEKAKNKLEKKQLKGKMSPIDIQKAELKIKDKELKLKELELKMQQAERKAN
;
A
#
# COMPACT_ATOMS: atom_id res chain seq x y z
N MET A 1 -26.49 0.56 48.92
CA MET A 1 -25.03 0.73 49.14
C MET A 1 -24.59 1.93 48.30
N SER A 2 -24.63 3.18 48.76
CA SER A 2 -24.70 3.77 50.12
C SER A 2 -23.36 3.88 50.86
N ALA A 3 -22.60 4.93 50.55
CA ALA A 3 -21.65 5.69 51.38
C ALA A 3 -21.34 6.98 50.58
N ILE A 4 -21.56 8.24 50.99
CA ILE A 4 -21.58 8.96 52.29
C ILE A 4 -20.19 9.38 52.79
N SER A 5 -19.82 10.63 52.46
CA SER A 5 -19.20 11.62 53.36
C SER A 5 -19.46 13.02 52.74
N ASN A 6 -20.02 14.05 53.39
CA ASN A 6 -19.68 14.75 54.64
C ASN A 6 -18.28 15.43 54.59
N LYS A 7 -18.10 16.72 54.94
CA LYS A 7 -18.97 17.73 55.59
C LYS A 7 -18.43 19.18 55.40
N ALA A 8 -19.23 20.18 55.81
CA ALA A 8 -19.00 21.64 55.99
C ALA A 8 -19.40 22.54 54.79
N MET A 9 -20.34 23.49 54.87
CA MET A 9 -21.15 24.13 55.94
C MET A 9 -20.54 25.33 56.71
N ALA A 10 -20.65 26.51 56.09
CA ALA A 10 -20.94 27.84 56.65
C ALA A 10 -21.48 28.67 55.44
N GLN A 11 -22.70 29.22 55.35
CA GLN A 11 -23.48 30.10 56.24
C GLN A 11 -22.74 31.37 56.65
N GLU A 12 -23.14 32.51 56.09
CA GLU A 12 -23.93 33.56 56.77
C GLU A 12 -24.80 34.33 55.73
N LYS A 13 -26.08 34.58 56.09
CA LYS A 13 -26.97 35.77 55.92
C LYS A 13 -26.81 36.66 54.65
N GLU A 14 -27.84 37.00 53.85
CA GLU A 14 -29.06 37.80 54.16
C GLU A 14 -28.72 39.18 54.79
N THR A 15 -29.32 40.34 54.45
CA THR A 15 -30.64 40.73 53.88
C THR A 15 -30.51 41.91 52.89
N THR A 16 -31.23 41.99 51.76
CA THR A 16 -32.58 42.61 51.55
C THR A 16 -32.63 44.15 51.64
N THR A 17 -33.12 44.82 50.58
CA THR A 17 -33.51 46.25 50.50
C THR A 17 -34.90 46.50 51.15
N PRO A 18 -35.18 47.72 51.68
CA PRO A 18 -36.06 48.69 50.96
C PRO A 18 -35.75 50.20 51.28
N VAL A 19 -35.94 51.18 50.36
CA VAL A 19 -37.11 52.05 50.05
C VAL A 19 -37.35 53.27 50.99
N LEU A 20 -37.37 54.47 50.37
CA LEU A 20 -38.08 55.76 50.61
C LEU A 20 -38.52 56.28 52.01
N GLU A 21 -38.45 57.63 52.13
CA GLU A 21 -39.42 58.55 52.83
C GLU A 21 -39.56 58.48 54.38
N ALA A 22 -39.90 59.54 55.14
CA ALA A 22 -39.95 61.00 54.92
C ALA A 22 -40.03 61.78 56.28
N GLU A 23 -40.25 63.11 56.22
CA GLU A 23 -40.65 64.07 57.29
C GLU A 23 -39.54 64.53 58.28
N GLN A 24 -39.19 65.82 58.44
CA GLN A 24 -39.89 67.11 58.65
C GLN A 24 -40.21 67.49 60.12
N LYS A 25 -39.44 68.45 60.67
CA LYS A 25 -39.90 69.62 61.47
C LYS A 25 -38.73 70.62 61.68
N ILE A 26 -38.85 71.91 61.33
CA ILE A 26 -39.27 73.09 62.17
C ILE A 26 -38.23 73.38 63.30
N GLU A 27 -37.75 74.59 63.62
CA GLU A 27 -38.11 76.05 63.48
C GLU A 27 -36.77 76.85 63.25
N GLU A 28 -36.61 78.12 62.82
CA GLU A 28 -37.40 79.19 62.14
C GLU A 28 -36.46 80.41 61.77
N LYS A 29 -37.03 81.50 61.19
CA LYS A 29 -36.55 82.92 61.14
C LYS A 29 -35.58 83.48 60.05
N VAL A 30 -35.97 84.69 59.62
CA VAL A 30 -35.30 85.78 58.86
C VAL A 30 -35.01 85.57 57.36
N THR A 31 -35.65 86.41 56.53
CA THR A 31 -35.47 86.60 55.08
C THR A 31 -34.82 88.00 54.82
N PRO A 32 -34.58 88.52 53.58
CA PRO A 32 -34.80 87.97 52.22
C PRO A 32 -33.66 88.31 51.19
N ILE A 33 -32.78 87.38 50.78
CA ILE A 33 -31.80 87.66 49.70
C ILE A 33 -31.51 86.43 48.78
N THR A 34 -32.46 86.04 47.91
CA THR A 34 -32.20 85.06 46.82
C THR A 34 -33.14 85.22 45.62
N SER A 35 -32.93 86.24 44.78
CA SER A 35 -33.52 86.33 43.42
C SER A 35 -32.49 86.22 42.29
N GLU A 36 -31.22 86.57 42.54
CA GLU A 36 -30.17 86.66 41.51
C GLU A 36 -29.20 85.47 41.49
N LEU A 37 -29.25 84.59 42.49
CA LEU A 37 -28.34 83.42 42.60
C LEU A 37 -28.76 82.19 41.79
N LYS A 38 -29.93 82.20 41.12
CA LYS A 38 -30.40 81.06 40.32
C LYS A 38 -29.79 81.00 38.91
N SER A 39 -29.55 82.14 38.28
CA SER A 39 -28.99 82.22 36.93
C SER A 39 -27.50 81.85 36.84
N ILE A 40 -26.74 82.06 37.91
CA ILE A 40 -25.29 81.86 37.93
C ILE A 40 -24.94 80.35 38.08
N THR A 41 -25.73 79.60 38.85
CA THR A 41 -25.50 78.18 39.11
C THR A 41 -25.84 77.26 37.93
N GLU A 42 -26.80 77.64 37.08
CA GLU A 42 -27.18 76.85 35.90
C GLU A 42 -26.13 76.94 34.78
N GLU A 43 -25.45 78.09 34.62
CA GLU A 43 -24.43 78.28 33.57
C GLU A 43 -23.12 77.53 33.87
N GLU A 44 -22.70 77.43 35.14
CA GLU A 44 -21.57 76.57 35.53
C GLU A 44 -21.93 75.08 35.43
N ALA A 45 -23.15 74.68 35.81
CA ALA A 45 -23.60 73.29 35.67
C ALA A 45 -23.62 72.85 34.20
N LEU A 46 -24.16 73.68 33.30
CA LEU A 46 -24.15 73.43 31.84
C LEU A 46 -22.73 73.31 31.28
N LYS A 47 -21.78 74.16 31.71
CA LYS A 47 -20.37 74.07 31.28
C LYS A 47 -19.68 72.82 31.82
N ALA A 48 -20.00 72.40 33.05
CA ALA A 48 -19.48 71.16 33.62
C ALA A 48 -20.04 69.92 32.89
N GLU A 49 -21.34 69.92 32.54
CA GLU A 49 -21.96 68.85 31.77
C GLU A 49 -21.42 68.78 30.34
N GLU A 50 -21.32 69.91 29.62
CA GLU A 50 -20.75 69.95 28.27
C GLU A 50 -19.27 69.50 28.24
N ALA A 51 -18.51 69.81 29.28
CA ALA A 51 -17.14 69.31 29.45
C ALA A 51 -17.09 67.80 29.70
N GLN A 52 -18.03 67.24 30.48
CA GLN A 52 -18.15 65.79 30.69
C GLN A 52 -18.59 65.08 29.41
N GLN A 53 -19.59 65.59 28.69
CA GLN A 53 -20.04 65.04 27.40
C GLN A 53 -18.89 65.06 26.36
N LYS A 54 -18.11 66.15 26.27
CA LYS A 54 -16.92 66.20 25.40
C LYS A 54 -15.82 65.21 25.82
N ALA A 55 -15.62 65.00 27.12
CA ALA A 55 -14.67 64.02 27.63
C ALA A 55 -15.11 62.57 27.38
N GLU A 56 -16.42 62.28 27.45
CA GLU A 56 -16.98 60.97 27.15
C GLU A 56 -17.00 60.69 25.64
N GLU A 57 -17.41 61.66 24.80
CA GLU A 57 -17.35 61.53 23.34
C GLU A 57 -15.90 61.30 22.87
N ALA A 58 -14.92 61.95 23.51
CA ALA A 58 -13.50 61.72 23.25
C ALA A 58 -13.07 60.29 23.62
N LYS A 59 -13.54 59.75 24.76
CA LYS A 59 -13.32 58.34 25.14
C LYS A 59 -13.96 57.36 24.16
N GLN A 60 -15.22 57.60 23.77
CA GLN A 60 -15.93 56.73 22.81
C GLN A 60 -15.24 56.75 21.44
N LYS A 61 -14.81 57.91 20.94
CA LYS A 61 -14.01 58.04 19.70
C LYS A 61 -12.64 57.37 19.80
N ALA A 62 -12.03 57.30 20.99
CA ALA A 62 -10.79 56.56 21.21
C ALA A 62 -11.03 55.04 21.23
N GLU A 63 -12.06 54.56 21.94
CA GLU A 63 -12.39 53.12 21.99
C GLU A 63 -12.84 52.60 20.62
N GLU A 64 -13.62 53.38 19.87
CA GLU A 64 -14.07 52.98 18.52
C GLU A 64 -12.89 52.84 17.55
N LYS A 65 -11.89 53.74 17.63
CA LYS A 65 -10.62 53.59 16.88
C LYS A 65 -9.86 52.33 17.32
N ALA A 66 -9.70 52.11 18.62
CA ALA A 66 -9.01 50.93 19.16
C ALA A 66 -9.71 49.62 18.73
N ARG A 67 -11.04 49.56 18.76
CA ARG A 67 -11.82 48.42 18.25
C ARG A 67 -11.62 48.22 16.74
N LYS A 68 -11.68 49.29 15.94
CA LYS A 68 -11.46 49.22 14.47
C LYS A 68 -10.04 48.79 14.10
N GLU A 69 -9.02 49.12 14.89
CA GLU A 69 -7.66 48.58 14.68
C GLU A 69 -7.52 47.13 15.15
N ALA A 70 -8.07 46.78 16.31
CA ALA A 70 -8.07 45.40 16.81
C ALA A 70 -8.83 44.43 15.88
N GLU A 71 -9.93 44.87 15.27
CA GLU A 71 -10.66 44.09 14.25
C GLU A 71 -9.82 43.92 12.97
N LYS A 72 -9.21 44.99 12.46
CA LYS A 72 -8.31 44.92 11.29
C LYS A 72 -7.10 44.01 11.54
N ALA A 73 -6.55 44.02 12.76
CA ALA A 73 -5.48 43.12 13.17
C ALA A 73 -5.95 41.66 13.18
N LYS A 74 -7.05 41.34 13.88
CA LYS A 74 -7.64 39.99 13.91
C LYS A 74 -7.98 39.48 12.50
N LYS A 75 -8.54 40.33 11.64
CA LYS A 75 -8.88 39.97 10.25
C LYS A 75 -7.64 39.65 9.41
N LYS A 76 -6.59 40.47 9.49
CA LYS A 76 -5.29 40.18 8.84
C LYS A 76 -4.67 38.87 9.34
N GLN A 77 -4.78 38.60 10.64
CA GLN A 77 -4.23 37.40 11.27
C GLN A 77 -4.97 36.13 10.81
N ALA A 78 -6.30 36.17 10.79
CA ALA A 78 -7.14 35.08 10.26
C ALA A 78 -6.93 34.84 8.76
N ASP A 79 -6.78 35.90 7.94
CA ASP A 79 -6.46 35.76 6.51
C ASP A 79 -5.07 35.14 6.27
N ALA A 80 -4.09 35.45 7.12
CA ALA A 80 -2.76 34.85 7.06
C ALA A 80 -2.77 33.37 7.46
N GLU A 81 -3.44 33.04 8.56
CA GLU A 81 -3.58 31.66 9.05
C GLU A 81 -4.39 30.78 8.08
N ALA A 82 -5.49 31.30 7.51
CA ALA A 82 -6.26 30.59 6.50
C ALA A 82 -5.46 30.35 5.19
N LYS A 83 -4.53 31.24 4.83
CA LYS A 83 -3.59 31.03 3.71
C LYS A 83 -2.54 29.98 4.06
N ALA A 84 -1.97 30.02 5.26
CA ALA A 84 -1.00 29.03 5.74
C ALA A 84 -1.62 27.62 5.79
N ALA A 85 -2.81 27.47 6.36
CA ALA A 85 -3.55 26.20 6.42
C ALA A 85 -3.87 25.65 5.02
N LYS A 86 -4.30 26.50 4.08
CA LYS A 86 -4.54 26.11 2.67
C LYS A 86 -3.25 25.69 1.96
N ALA A 87 -2.10 26.31 2.26
CA ALA A 87 -0.80 25.94 1.71
C ALA A 87 -0.32 24.58 2.28
N ALA A 88 -0.39 24.40 3.60
CA ALA A 88 -0.04 23.15 4.27
C ALA A 88 -0.90 21.97 3.77
N GLN A 89 -2.22 22.15 3.68
CA GLN A 89 -3.12 21.11 3.16
C GLN A 89 -2.83 20.75 1.70
N LYS A 90 -2.40 21.72 0.86
CA LYS A 90 -1.96 21.44 -0.52
C LYS A 90 -0.67 20.62 -0.56
N LYS A 91 0.33 20.93 0.28
CA LYS A 91 1.58 20.15 0.38
C LYS A 91 1.31 18.71 0.83
N ALA A 92 0.60 18.53 1.96
CA ALA A 92 0.26 17.20 2.47
C ALA A 92 -0.54 16.35 1.46
N LYS A 93 -1.47 16.96 0.70
CA LYS A 93 -2.21 16.28 -0.38
C LYS A 93 -1.34 15.94 -1.61
N ALA A 94 -0.22 16.62 -1.83
CA ALA A 94 0.75 16.30 -2.88
C ALA A 94 1.68 15.16 -2.43
N GLU A 95 2.24 15.25 -1.22
CA GLU A 95 3.10 14.21 -0.62
C GLU A 95 2.37 12.88 -0.47
N ALA A 96 1.13 12.89 0.04
CA ALA A 96 0.31 11.68 0.14
C ALA A 96 -0.01 11.04 -1.22
N LYS A 97 -0.10 11.84 -2.30
CA LYS A 97 -0.23 11.33 -3.68
C LYS A 97 1.08 10.74 -4.19
N ALA A 98 2.21 11.39 -3.93
CA ALA A 98 3.54 10.90 -4.31
C ALA A 98 3.83 9.54 -3.67
N ILE A 99 3.72 9.44 -2.33
CA ILE A 99 3.92 8.20 -1.57
C ILE A 99 2.98 7.08 -2.05
N LYS A 100 1.70 7.39 -2.30
CA LYS A 100 0.73 6.41 -2.81
C LYS A 100 1.08 5.93 -4.23
N ASN A 101 1.56 6.80 -5.10
CA ASN A 101 2.02 6.44 -6.44
C ASN A 101 3.28 5.58 -6.38
N GLU A 102 4.25 5.94 -5.55
CA GLU A 102 5.50 5.19 -5.36
C GLU A 102 5.25 3.79 -4.80
N GLN A 103 4.42 3.66 -3.74
CA GLN A 103 4.00 2.35 -3.23
C GLN A 103 3.29 1.51 -4.29
N ASN A 104 2.46 2.11 -5.15
CA ASN A 104 1.81 1.41 -6.25
C ASN A 104 2.80 0.95 -7.32
N MET A 105 3.82 1.76 -7.62
CA MET A 105 4.88 1.39 -8.57
C MET A 105 5.79 0.30 -8.02
N ALA A 106 6.17 0.36 -6.73
CA ALA A 106 6.91 -0.70 -6.05
C ALA A 106 6.12 -2.03 -6.06
N LYS A 107 4.84 -2.01 -5.66
CA LYS A 107 3.95 -3.18 -5.71
C LYS A 107 3.74 -3.71 -7.13
N ARG A 108 3.77 -2.86 -8.16
CA ARG A 108 3.74 -3.29 -9.58
C ARG A 108 5.05 -3.95 -10.02
N LYS A 109 6.21 -3.35 -9.71
CA LYS A 109 7.54 -3.94 -9.99
C LYS A 109 7.67 -5.33 -9.34
N GLN A 110 7.45 -5.42 -8.02
CA GLN A 110 7.53 -6.68 -7.27
C GLN A 110 6.59 -7.77 -7.82
N LYS A 111 5.37 -7.42 -8.24
CA LYS A 111 4.43 -8.38 -8.86
C LYS A 111 4.88 -8.84 -10.25
N LEU A 112 5.58 -8.00 -11.01
CA LEU A 112 6.09 -8.34 -12.35
C LEU A 112 7.34 -9.21 -12.25
N GLU A 113 8.26 -8.85 -11.37
CA GLU A 113 9.45 -9.62 -10.99
C GLU A 113 9.07 -11.00 -10.43
N GLN A 114 8.12 -11.09 -9.48
CA GLN A 114 7.66 -12.38 -8.97
C GLN A 114 6.99 -13.25 -10.06
N LYS A 115 6.31 -12.63 -11.04
CA LYS A 115 5.78 -13.37 -12.21
C LYS A 115 6.91 -13.88 -13.12
N GLN A 116 7.93 -13.07 -13.37
CA GLN A 116 9.10 -13.48 -14.18
C GLN A 116 9.89 -14.59 -13.48
N ALA A 117 10.17 -14.48 -12.18
CA ALA A 117 10.83 -15.52 -11.39
C ALA A 117 10.05 -16.85 -11.42
N LYS A 118 8.72 -16.82 -11.20
CA LYS A 118 7.86 -18.01 -11.29
C LYS A 118 7.71 -18.58 -12.71
N ALA A 119 7.94 -17.77 -13.75
CA ALA A 119 7.99 -18.25 -15.13
C ALA A 119 9.35 -18.91 -15.44
N ALA A 120 10.46 -18.29 -15.01
CA ALA A 120 11.80 -18.83 -15.14
C ALA A 120 11.98 -20.16 -14.37
N GLU A 121 11.51 -20.23 -13.12
CA GLU A 121 11.52 -21.47 -12.32
C GLU A 121 10.78 -22.61 -13.04
N LYS A 122 9.60 -22.33 -13.58
CA LYS A 122 8.82 -23.31 -14.37
C LYS A 122 9.50 -23.70 -15.67
N ALA A 123 10.19 -22.77 -16.34
CA ALA A 123 10.96 -23.06 -17.55
C ALA A 123 12.16 -23.98 -17.24
N ILE A 124 12.96 -23.64 -16.22
CA ILE A 124 14.09 -24.45 -15.73
C ILE A 124 13.60 -25.86 -15.35
N LYS A 125 12.54 -25.97 -14.54
CA LYS A 125 11.96 -27.24 -14.08
C LYS A 125 11.32 -28.06 -15.20
N LYS A 126 11.00 -27.44 -16.35
CA LYS A 126 10.57 -28.15 -17.57
C LYS A 126 11.78 -28.62 -18.39
N ALA A 127 12.81 -27.78 -18.52
CA ALA A 127 14.07 -28.11 -19.20
C ALA A 127 14.80 -29.28 -18.52
N GLU A 128 15.00 -29.20 -17.20
CA GLU A 128 15.61 -30.24 -16.36
C GLU A 128 14.89 -31.60 -16.51
N LYS A 129 13.55 -31.59 -16.59
CA LYS A 129 12.75 -32.80 -16.83
C LYS A 129 12.91 -33.35 -18.25
N ALA A 130 13.00 -32.47 -19.25
CA ALA A 130 13.24 -32.87 -20.64
C ALA A 130 14.65 -33.44 -20.82
N GLU A 131 15.66 -32.82 -20.21
CA GLU A 131 17.04 -33.31 -20.17
C GLU A 131 17.13 -34.69 -19.51
N LYS A 132 16.54 -34.87 -18.31
CA LYS A 132 16.48 -36.18 -17.62
C LYS A 132 15.67 -37.25 -18.35
N ALA A 133 14.79 -36.86 -19.29
CA ALA A 133 14.13 -37.80 -20.20
C ALA A 133 15.04 -38.16 -21.40
N ARG A 134 15.66 -37.15 -22.01
CA ARG A 134 16.64 -37.27 -23.10
C ARG A 134 17.83 -38.14 -22.72
N GLU A 135 18.42 -37.90 -21.56
CA GLU A 135 19.54 -38.68 -21.01
C GLU A 135 19.17 -40.17 -20.86
N LYS A 136 17.97 -40.46 -20.35
CA LYS A 136 17.46 -41.84 -20.26
C LYS A 136 17.23 -42.47 -21.63
N ALA A 137 16.72 -41.70 -22.60
CA ALA A 137 16.53 -42.16 -23.96
C ALA A 137 17.87 -42.48 -24.65
N LEU A 138 18.87 -41.60 -24.54
CA LEU A 138 20.25 -41.84 -25.02
C LEU A 138 20.87 -43.09 -24.37
N LYS A 139 20.75 -43.25 -23.04
CA LYS A 139 21.22 -44.44 -22.31
C LYS A 139 20.50 -45.74 -22.71
N GLN A 140 19.30 -45.68 -23.30
CA GLN A 140 18.64 -46.84 -23.91
C GLN A 140 19.11 -47.06 -25.35
N TYR A 141 19.18 -46.00 -26.16
CA TYR A 141 19.71 -46.04 -27.53
C TYR A 141 21.10 -46.70 -27.57
N GLU A 142 22.02 -46.27 -26.70
CA GLU A 142 23.38 -46.83 -26.60
C GLU A 142 23.38 -48.34 -26.28
N LYS A 143 22.54 -48.77 -25.33
CA LYS A 143 22.39 -50.19 -24.95
C LYS A 143 21.79 -51.02 -26.07
N ILE A 144 20.86 -50.47 -26.86
CA ILE A 144 20.24 -51.14 -27.99
C ILE A 144 21.21 -51.21 -29.18
N SER A 145 21.91 -50.12 -29.49
CA SER A 145 22.95 -50.04 -30.51
C SER A 145 24.08 -51.06 -30.27
N LYS A 146 24.57 -51.18 -29.03
CA LYS A 146 25.54 -52.21 -28.61
C LYS A 146 25.02 -53.65 -28.79
N LYS A 147 23.71 -53.90 -28.69
CA LYS A 147 23.09 -55.20 -29.01
C LYS A 147 22.93 -55.41 -30.51
N HIS A 148 22.48 -54.39 -31.24
CA HIS A 148 22.29 -54.40 -32.69
C HIS A 148 23.59 -54.69 -33.44
N SER A 149 24.68 -54.00 -33.07
CA SER A 149 26.03 -54.23 -33.64
C SER A 149 26.49 -55.68 -33.47
N LYS A 150 26.37 -56.24 -32.25
CA LYS A 150 26.71 -57.66 -31.99
C LYS A 150 25.83 -58.62 -32.81
N ALA A 151 24.52 -58.39 -32.84
CA ALA A 151 23.59 -59.20 -33.62
C ALA A 151 23.89 -59.18 -35.13
N LYS A 152 24.27 -58.02 -35.69
CA LYS A 152 24.69 -57.90 -37.10
C LYS A 152 25.92 -58.77 -37.39
N ILE A 153 26.95 -58.68 -36.55
CA ILE A 153 28.17 -59.50 -36.67
C ILE A 153 27.86 -61.00 -36.53
N ASP A 154 26.94 -61.39 -35.64
CA ASP A 154 26.55 -62.80 -35.44
C ASP A 154 25.60 -63.35 -36.51
N ILE A 155 24.98 -62.49 -37.32
CA ILE A 155 24.26 -62.86 -38.56
C ILE A 155 25.28 -63.06 -39.69
N GLU A 156 26.21 -62.12 -39.86
CA GLU A 156 27.25 -62.17 -40.88
C GLU A 156 28.14 -63.42 -40.72
N LYS A 157 28.63 -63.69 -39.50
CA LYS A 157 29.34 -64.94 -39.16
C LYS A 157 28.52 -66.20 -39.44
N ALA A 158 27.19 -66.15 -39.30
CA ALA A 158 26.31 -67.29 -39.58
C ALA A 158 26.14 -67.50 -41.09
N LYS A 159 25.93 -66.44 -41.88
CA LYS A 159 25.89 -66.48 -43.35
C LYS A 159 27.20 -67.02 -43.92
N ASN A 160 28.33 -66.44 -43.53
CA ASN A 160 29.67 -66.84 -43.98
C ASN A 160 30.02 -68.30 -43.57
N LYS A 161 29.38 -68.85 -42.51
CA LYS A 161 29.54 -70.25 -42.10
C LYS A 161 28.60 -71.21 -42.84
N LEU A 162 27.41 -70.75 -43.23
CA LEU A 162 26.47 -71.48 -44.08
C LEU A 162 27.04 -71.64 -45.49
N GLU A 163 27.41 -70.53 -46.13
CA GLU A 163 28.01 -70.46 -47.46
C GLU A 163 29.27 -71.33 -47.57
N LYS A 164 30.24 -71.18 -46.65
CA LYS A 164 31.47 -72.00 -46.62
C LYS A 164 31.24 -73.49 -46.36
N LYS A 165 30.03 -73.90 -45.93
CA LYS A 165 29.62 -75.31 -45.86
C LYS A 165 28.90 -75.77 -47.13
N GLN A 166 28.02 -74.94 -47.69
CA GLN A 166 27.34 -75.18 -48.98
C GLN A 166 28.35 -75.40 -50.11
N LEU A 167 29.28 -74.44 -50.28
CA LEU A 167 30.37 -74.50 -51.29
C LEU A 167 31.32 -75.70 -51.13
N LYS A 168 31.31 -76.37 -49.97
CA LYS A 168 32.13 -77.56 -49.70
C LYS A 168 31.33 -78.86 -49.67
N GLY A 169 30.04 -78.83 -50.02
CA GLY A 169 29.13 -79.98 -49.96
C GLY A 169 28.89 -80.55 -48.56
N LYS A 170 29.21 -79.81 -47.48
CA LYS A 170 29.26 -80.34 -46.11
C LYS A 170 27.97 -80.20 -45.29
N MET A 171 26.80 -80.12 -45.95
CA MET A 171 25.46 -80.16 -45.34
C MET A 171 24.42 -80.73 -46.28
N SER A 172 23.39 -81.37 -45.74
CA SER A 172 22.20 -81.78 -46.49
C SER A 172 21.32 -80.57 -46.86
N PRO A 173 20.41 -80.68 -47.86
CA PRO A 173 19.41 -79.65 -48.15
C PRO A 173 18.56 -79.28 -46.93
N ILE A 174 18.27 -80.24 -46.06
CA ILE A 174 17.48 -80.03 -44.82
C ILE A 174 18.28 -79.20 -43.80
N ASP A 175 19.59 -79.43 -43.68
CA ASP A 175 20.45 -78.65 -42.77
C ASP A 175 20.70 -77.23 -43.29
N ILE A 176 20.72 -77.04 -44.61
CA ILE A 176 20.73 -75.73 -45.26
C ILE A 176 19.46 -74.95 -44.88
N GLN A 177 18.28 -75.52 -45.11
CA GLN A 177 17.00 -74.88 -44.74
C GLN A 177 16.92 -74.55 -43.23
N LYS A 178 17.34 -75.48 -42.36
CA LYS A 178 17.43 -75.25 -40.90
C LYS A 178 18.40 -74.12 -40.50
N ALA A 179 19.48 -73.92 -41.26
CA ALA A 179 20.43 -72.85 -41.02
C ALA A 179 19.90 -71.49 -41.53
N GLU A 180 19.25 -71.48 -42.70
CA GLU A 180 18.62 -70.29 -43.27
C GLU A 180 17.48 -69.75 -42.39
N LEU A 181 16.61 -70.63 -41.88
CA LEU A 181 15.57 -70.24 -40.92
C LEU A 181 16.17 -69.59 -39.67
N LYS A 182 17.21 -70.18 -39.08
CA LYS A 182 17.93 -69.61 -37.93
C LYS A 182 18.65 -68.30 -38.23
N ILE A 183 18.95 -68.00 -39.50
CA ILE A 183 19.47 -66.70 -39.93
C ILE A 183 18.32 -65.69 -40.05
N LYS A 184 17.20 -66.06 -40.69
CA LYS A 184 15.97 -65.24 -40.80
C LYS A 184 15.44 -64.85 -39.41
N ASP A 185 15.41 -65.78 -38.45
CA ASP A 185 15.04 -65.52 -37.05
C ASP A 185 15.91 -64.44 -36.38
N LYS A 186 17.22 -64.43 -36.68
CA LYS A 186 18.14 -63.41 -36.19
C LYS A 186 17.94 -62.08 -36.91
N GLU A 187 17.67 -62.08 -38.21
CA GLU A 187 17.40 -60.86 -38.99
C GLU A 187 16.09 -60.18 -38.55
N LEU A 188 15.06 -60.93 -38.19
CA LEU A 188 13.85 -60.39 -37.56
C LEU A 188 14.18 -59.73 -36.21
N LYS A 189 14.97 -60.39 -35.36
CA LYS A 189 15.44 -59.83 -34.08
C LYS A 189 16.37 -58.62 -34.26
N LEU A 190 17.10 -58.53 -35.37
CA LEU A 190 17.88 -57.35 -35.74
C LEU A 190 16.97 -56.17 -36.07
N LYS A 191 15.95 -56.37 -36.92
CA LYS A 191 14.93 -55.36 -37.27
C LYS A 191 14.14 -54.89 -36.04
N GLU A 192 13.83 -55.78 -35.10
CA GLU A 192 13.26 -55.39 -33.80
C GLU A 192 14.18 -54.44 -33.02
N LEU A 193 15.48 -54.74 -32.96
CA LEU A 193 16.46 -53.89 -32.26
C LEU A 193 16.61 -52.55 -32.97
N GLU A 194 16.62 -52.52 -34.30
CA GLU A 194 16.64 -51.29 -35.11
C GLU A 194 15.40 -50.43 -34.85
N LEU A 195 14.19 -51.00 -34.85
CA LEU A 195 12.96 -50.28 -34.51
C LEU A 195 13.00 -49.74 -33.07
N LYS A 196 13.48 -50.53 -32.11
CA LYS A 196 13.65 -50.11 -30.71
C LYS A 196 14.72 -49.01 -30.57
N MET A 197 15.73 -49.00 -31.42
CA MET A 197 16.77 -47.96 -31.50
C MET A 197 16.18 -46.65 -32.03
N GLN A 198 15.47 -46.68 -33.17
CA GLN A 198 14.75 -45.50 -33.71
C GLN A 198 13.72 -44.95 -32.70
N GLN A 199 13.01 -45.80 -31.96
CA GLN A 199 12.09 -45.38 -30.90
C GLN A 199 12.78 -44.75 -29.68
N ALA A 200 14.04 -45.07 -29.42
CA ALA A 200 14.83 -44.42 -28.38
C ALA A 200 15.39 -43.07 -28.87
N GLU A 201 15.82 -43.00 -30.13
CA GLU A 201 16.29 -41.78 -30.80
C GLU A 201 15.19 -40.72 -30.89
N ARG A 202 13.97 -41.10 -31.32
CA ARG A 202 12.76 -40.25 -31.31
C ARG A 202 12.26 -39.84 -29.91
N LYS A 203 12.93 -40.29 -28.84
CA LYS A 203 12.69 -39.86 -27.44
C LYS A 203 13.90 -39.09 -26.87
N ALA A 204 14.97 -38.98 -27.64
CA ALA A 204 16.20 -38.25 -27.32
C ALA A 204 16.32 -36.94 -28.13
N ASN A 205 15.38 -36.66 -29.02
CA ASN A 205 15.28 -35.45 -29.83
C ASN A 205 13.89 -34.81 -29.61
#